data_AF-A0A2N2XSN0-F1
#
_entry.id   AF-A0A2N2XSN0-F1
#
_cell.length_a   1.000
_cell.length_b   1.000
_cell.length_c   1.000
_cell.angle_alpha   90.00
_cell.angle_beta   90.00
_cell.angle_gamma   90.00
#
_symmetry.space_group_name_H-M   'P 1'
#
loop_
_entity.id
_entity.type
_entity.pdbx_description
1 polymer ?
#
loop_
_entity_poly.entity_id
_entity_poly.type
_entity_poly.pdbx_seq_one_letter_code
_entity_poly.pdbx_strand_id
1 'polypeptide(L)'
;MDNNALSSVAGLERIIIGLAQGLQKYAQKECANEMYVRKQNELILDLTKLYNQLSGLKYLELWVDIEDRIERLEKFDPELNAHTIVIHTKPSNRNNYSFIEINPFTS
;
A
#
# COMPACT_ATOMS: atom_id res chain seq x y z
N MET A 1 -10.70 -17.93 -1.41
CA MET A 1 -9.76 -17.32 -0.46
C MET A 1 -9.54 -15.91 -0.96
N ASP A 2 -9.86 -14.94 -0.10
CA ASP A 2 -10.46 -13.67 -0.48
C ASP A 2 -9.48 -12.64 -1.06
N ASN A 3 -9.94 -12.01 -2.15
CA ASN A 3 -9.33 -10.92 -2.93
C ASN A 3 -9.22 -9.58 -2.17
N ASN A 4 -8.88 -9.59 -0.88
CA ASN A 4 -9.16 -8.44 -0.01
C ASN A 4 -8.08 -7.35 -0.04
N ALA A 5 -6.83 -7.68 -0.36
CA ALA A 5 -5.75 -6.71 -0.32
C ALA A 5 -5.65 -5.89 -1.63
N LEU A 6 -6.06 -6.50 -2.77
CA LEU A 6 -6.34 -5.79 -4.04
C LEU A 6 -7.43 -4.72 -3.85
N SER A 7 -8.13 -4.69 -2.70
CA SER A 7 -9.21 -3.76 -2.39
C SER A 7 -8.79 -2.48 -1.66
N SER A 8 -7.63 -2.43 -0.98
CA SER A 8 -7.26 -1.23 -0.19
C SER A 8 -6.62 -0.14 -1.05
N VAL A 9 -5.64 -0.51 -1.87
CA VAL A 9 -5.02 0.43 -2.84
C VAL A 9 -6.02 0.77 -3.95
N ALA A 10 -6.70 -0.22 -4.52
CA ALA A 10 -7.78 0.06 -5.49
C ALA A 10 -8.99 0.78 -4.85
N GLY A 11 -9.21 0.59 -3.55
CA GLY A 11 -10.20 1.32 -2.76
C GLY A 11 -9.83 2.79 -2.62
N LEU A 12 -8.57 3.09 -2.32
CA LEU A 12 -8.05 4.46 -2.28
C LEU A 12 -8.16 5.13 -3.65
N GLU A 13 -7.82 4.42 -4.73
CA GLU A 13 -8.00 4.91 -6.11
C GLU A 13 -9.46 5.29 -6.39
N ARG A 14 -10.40 4.41 -6.05
CA ARG A 14 -11.83 4.66 -6.19
C ARG A 14 -12.30 5.87 -5.39
N ILE A 15 -11.79 6.04 -4.16
CA ILE A 15 -12.10 7.20 -3.32
C ILE A 15 -11.57 8.48 -3.95
N ILE A 16 -10.32 8.51 -4.42
CA ILE A 16 -9.71 9.66 -5.10
C ILE A 16 -10.53 10.06 -6.33
N ILE A 17 -10.89 9.08 -7.18
CA ILE A 17 -11.73 9.31 -8.36
C ILE A 17 -13.10 9.85 -7.95
N GLY A 18 -13.73 9.27 -6.93
CA GLY A 18 -15.02 9.72 -6.42
C GLY A 18 -15.00 11.16 -5.90
N LEU A 19 -13.94 11.53 -5.16
CA LEU A 19 -13.72 12.90 -4.67
C LEU A 19 -13.51 13.87 -5.83
N ALA A 20 -12.70 13.51 -6.83
CA ALA A 20 -12.46 14.34 -8.00
C ALA A 20 -13.74 14.60 -8.80
N GLN A 21 -14.54 13.55 -9.05
CA GLN A 21 -15.82 13.67 -9.74
C GLN A 21 -16.83 14.50 -8.93
N GLY A 22 -16.87 14.31 -7.61
CA GLY A 22 -17.72 15.09 -6.71
C GLY A 22 -17.36 16.57 -6.73
N LEU A 23 -16.06 16.88 -6.68
CA LEU A 23 -15.55 18.23 -6.74
C LEU A 23 -15.84 18.90 -8.09
N GLN A 24 -15.65 18.17 -9.19
CA GLN A 24 -15.96 18.65 -10.54
C GLN A 24 -17.44 19.05 -10.68
N LYS A 25 -18.36 18.21 -10.16
CA LYS A 25 -19.80 18.53 -10.14
C LYS A 25 -20.11 19.73 -9.25
N TYR A 26 -19.43 19.86 -8.11
CA TYR A 26 -19.61 21.00 -7.22
C TYR A 26 -19.14 22.31 -7.86
N ALA A 27 -17.98 22.29 -8.53
CA ALA A 27 -17.38 23.46 -9.17
C ALA A 27 -18.21 24.02 -10.34
N GLN A 28 -19.11 23.22 -10.92
CA GLN A 28 -20.03 23.66 -11.98
C GLN A 28 -21.24 24.46 -11.46
N LYS A 29 -21.45 24.54 -10.14
CA LYS A 29 -22.54 25.32 -9.56
C LYS A 29 -22.23 26.82 -9.63
N GLU A 30 -23.23 27.64 -9.97
CA GLU A 30 -23.07 29.11 -10.10
C GLU A 30 -22.54 29.78 -8.83
N CYS A 31 -22.81 29.20 -7.65
CA CYS A 31 -22.36 29.72 -6.35
C CYS A 31 -21.27 28.85 -5.71
N ALA A 32 -20.48 28.12 -6.50
CA ALA A 32 -19.40 27.30 -5.96
C ALA A 32 -18.36 28.15 -5.23
N ASN A 33 -18.01 27.78 -4.00
CA ASN A 33 -16.99 28.50 -3.24
C ASN A 33 -15.60 28.15 -3.81
N GLU A 34 -14.96 29.10 -4.48
CA GLU A 34 -13.64 28.90 -5.09
C GLU A 34 -12.56 28.49 -4.08
N MET A 35 -12.58 29.04 -2.86
CA MET A 35 -11.60 28.71 -1.83
C MET A 35 -11.77 27.25 -1.38
N TYR A 36 -13.01 26.77 -1.24
CA TYR A 36 -13.28 25.37 -0.98
C TYR A 36 -12.81 24.49 -2.13
N VAL A 37 -13.09 24.87 -3.38
CA VAL A 37 -12.65 24.12 -4.56
C VAL A 37 -11.13 23.98 -4.59
N ARG A 38 -10.39 25.06 -4.36
CA ARG A 38 -8.92 25.01 -4.31
C ARG A 38 -8.39 24.08 -3.22
N LYS A 39 -8.90 24.24 -1.98
CA LYS A 39 -8.47 23.39 -0.85
C LYS A 39 -8.74 21.90 -1.09
N GLN A 40 -9.92 21.57 -1.64
CA GLN A 40 -10.25 20.18 -1.94
C GLN A 40 -9.40 19.62 -3.10
N ASN A 41 -9.09 20.45 -4.10
CA ASN A 41 -8.24 20.03 -5.19
C ASN A 41 -6.80 19.77 -4.73
N GLU A 42 -6.26 20.60 -3.83
CA GLU A 42 -4.95 20.36 -3.19
C GLU A 42 -4.94 19.04 -2.42
N LEU A 43 -5.97 18.77 -1.61
CA LEU A 43 -6.10 17.50 -0.89
C LEU A 43 -6.13 16.29 -1.83
N ILE A 44 -6.91 16.36 -2.91
CA ILE A 44 -6.99 15.29 -3.91
C ILE A 44 -5.64 15.06 -4.59
N LEU A 45 -4.89 16.13 -4.89
CA LEU A 45 -3.55 16.03 -5.46
C LEU A 45 -2.57 15.35 -4.51
N ASP A 46 -2.59 15.69 -3.22
CA ASP A 46 -1.72 15.08 -2.23
C ASP A 46 -2.05 13.60 -2.02
N LEU A 47 -3.34 13.24 -1.97
CA LEU A 47 -3.79 11.84 -1.95
C LEU A 47 -3.33 11.07 -3.19
N THR A 48 -3.38 11.70 -4.37
CA THR A 48 -2.93 11.09 -5.63
C THR A 48 -1.42 10.85 -5.62
N LYS A 49 -0.62 11.78 -5.08
CA LYS A 49 0.83 11.60 -4.93
C LYS A 49 1.15 10.42 -4.01
N LEU A 50 0.48 10.34 -2.86
CA LEU A 50 0.66 9.22 -1.91
C LEU A 50 0.27 7.89 -2.56
N TYR A 51 -0.87 7.84 -3.26
CA TYR A 51 -1.28 6.66 -4.01
C TYR A 51 -0.22 6.22 -5.03
N ASN A 52 0.36 7.16 -5.79
CA ASN A 52 1.39 6.85 -6.77
C ASN A 52 2.71 6.36 -6.15
N GLN A 53 3.02 6.77 -4.92
CA GLN A 53 4.16 6.22 -4.17
C GLN A 53 3.85 4.80 -3.70
N LEU A 54 2.62 4.54 -3.24
CA LEU A 54 2.17 3.22 -2.82
C LEU A 54 2.04 2.23 -3.99
N SER A 55 1.65 2.69 -5.18
CA SER A 55 1.55 1.82 -6.37
C SER A 55 2.91 1.31 -6.86
N GLY A 56 4.01 1.93 -6.42
CA GLY A 56 5.37 1.39 -6.57
C GLY A 56 5.65 0.14 -5.72
N LEU A 57 4.82 -0.15 -4.73
CA LEU A 57 4.96 -1.30 -3.84
C LEU A 57 4.20 -2.51 -4.42
N LYS A 58 4.73 -3.05 -5.52
CA LYS A 58 4.19 -4.21 -6.25
C LYS A 58 3.85 -5.43 -5.36
N TYR A 59 4.45 -5.51 -4.18
CA TYR A 59 4.31 -6.61 -3.24
C TYR A 59 3.82 -6.16 -1.85
N LEU A 60 3.17 -5.00 -1.73
CA LEU A 60 2.71 -4.45 -0.44
C LEU A 60 1.89 -5.48 0.36
N GLU A 61 0.96 -6.17 -0.28
CA GLU A 61 0.10 -7.15 0.38
C GLU A 61 0.87 -8.36 0.87
N LEU A 62 1.85 -8.82 0.08
CA LEU A 62 2.75 -9.88 0.48
C LEU A 62 3.56 -9.46 1.71
N TRP A 63 3.98 -8.20 1.77
CA TRP A 63 4.69 -7.66 2.94
C TRP A 63 3.79 -7.55 4.17
N VAL A 64 2.55 -7.08 4.03
CA VAL A 64 1.57 -7.07 5.13
C VAL A 64 1.33 -8.48 5.66
N ASP A 65 1.13 -9.46 4.77
CA ASP A 65 0.94 -10.87 5.16
C ASP A 65 2.18 -11.46 5.86
N ILE A 66 3.38 -11.04 5.45
CA ILE A 66 4.64 -11.42 6.09
C ILE A 66 4.72 -10.82 7.50
N GLU A 67 4.45 -9.53 7.65
CA GLU A 67 4.48 -8.82 8.94
C GLU A 67 3.47 -9.43 9.94
N ASP A 68 2.24 -9.68 9.49
CA ASP A 68 1.22 -10.34 10.31
C ASP A 68 1.64 -11.74 10.77
N ARG A 69 2.42 -12.47 9.97
CA ARG A 69 2.96 -13.79 10.35
C ARG A 69 4.12 -13.66 11.32
N ILE A 70 5.03 -12.73 11.08
CA ILE A 70 6.14 -12.41 11.99
C ILE A 70 5.59 -12.09 13.37
N GLU A 71 4.67 -11.12 13.48
CA GLU A 71 4.08 -10.72 14.76
C GLU A 71 3.42 -11.89 15.49
N ARG A 72 2.73 -12.76 14.75
CA ARG A 72 2.10 -13.94 15.34
C ARG A 72 3.17 -14.88 15.89
N LEU A 73 4.21 -15.19 15.11
CA LEU A 73 5.28 -16.10 15.52
C LEU A 73 6.03 -15.56 16.74
N GLU A 74 6.34 -14.27 16.79
CA GLU A 74 7.01 -13.63 17.93
C GLU A 74 6.13 -13.61 19.19
N LYS A 75 4.80 -13.52 19.05
CA LYS A 75 3.87 -13.68 20.18
C LYS A 75 3.88 -15.12 20.73
N PHE A 76 4.10 -16.11 19.88
CA PHE A 76 4.16 -17.52 20.29
C PHE A 76 5.51 -17.91 20.90
N ASP A 77 6.60 -17.39 20.35
CA ASP A 77 7.97 -17.68 20.80
C ASP A 77 8.77 -16.38 20.95
N PRO A 78 8.89 -15.85 22.19
CA PRO A 78 9.60 -14.61 22.46
C PRO A 78 11.13 -14.77 22.40
N GLU A 79 11.68 -15.98 22.24
CA GLU A 79 13.12 -16.21 22.08
C GLU A 79 13.58 -16.20 20.61
N LEU A 80 12.66 -15.97 19.67
CA LEU A 80 13.00 -15.82 18.25
C LEU A 80 13.92 -14.61 18.03
N ASN A 81 15.11 -14.89 17.49
CA ASN A 81 16.12 -13.85 17.21
C ASN A 81 16.18 -13.43 15.73
N ALA A 82 15.51 -14.17 14.83
CA ALA A 82 15.47 -13.87 13.39
C ALA A 82 14.34 -14.62 12.67
N HIS A 83 13.88 -14.07 11.54
CA HIS A 83 12.96 -14.74 10.60
C HIS A 83 13.63 -14.94 9.24
N THR A 84 13.52 -16.15 8.68
CA THR A 84 13.98 -16.45 7.31
C THR A 84 12.79 -16.51 6.38
N ILE A 85 12.72 -15.60 5.40
CA ILE A 85 11.62 -15.50 4.44
C ILE A 85 12.13 -15.88 3.05
N VAL A 86 11.46 -16.82 2.39
CA VAL A 86 11.83 -17.28 1.04
C VAL A 86 10.77 -16.85 0.02
N ILE A 87 11.14 -15.92 -0.85
CA ILE A 87 10.26 -15.41 -1.92
C ILE A 87 10.67 -16.05 -3.26
N HIS A 88 9.79 -16.88 -3.81
CA HIS A 88 10.02 -17.51 -5.12
C HIS A 88 9.53 -16.59 -6.24
N THR A 89 10.42 -16.17 -7.13
CA THR A 89 10.07 -15.24 -8.23
C THR A 89 9.57 -15.96 -9.48
N LYS A 90 9.96 -17.21 -9.70
CA LYS A 90 9.52 -18.07 -10.81
C LYS A 90 9.45 -19.53 -10.37
N PRO A 91 8.45 -20.30 -10.84
CA PRO A 91 8.46 -21.75 -10.65
C PRO A 91 9.62 -22.35 -11.45
N SER A 92 10.51 -23.05 -10.75
CA SER A 92 11.73 -23.64 -11.31
C SER A 92 12.00 -24.94 -10.58
N ASN A 93 12.36 -25.99 -11.32
CA ASN A 93 12.83 -27.27 -10.75
C ASN A 93 14.29 -27.19 -10.25
N ARG A 94 14.91 -26.00 -10.32
CA ARG A 94 16.28 -25.74 -9.86
C ARG A 94 16.25 -24.74 -8.71
N ASN A 95 16.95 -25.08 -7.62
CA ASN A 95 17.06 -24.31 -6.39
C ASN A 95 18.24 -23.33 -6.46
N ASN A 96 18.13 -22.32 -7.34
CA ASN A 96 19.12 -21.25 -7.43
C ASN A 96 18.57 -20.01 -6.74
N TYR A 97 19.12 -19.69 -5.57
CA TYR A 97 18.69 -18.54 -4.76
C TYR A 97 19.85 -17.56 -4.59
N SER A 98 19.54 -16.26 -4.66
CA SER A 98 20.41 -15.21 -4.14
C SER A 98 20.02 -14.92 -2.69
N PHE A 99 20.99 -14.93 -1.78
CA PHE A 99 20.75 -14.54 -0.39
C PHE A 99 20.78 -13.02 -0.26
N ILE A 100 19.80 -12.47 0.44
CA ILE A 100 19.70 -11.04 0.75
C ILE A 100 19.49 -10.95 2.26
N GLU A 101 20.40 -10.27 2.94
CA GLU A 101 20.32 -9.98 4.38
C GLU A 101 20.25 -8.48 4.58
N ILE A 102 19.26 -8.06 5.37
CA ILE A 102 19.05 -6.66 5.73
C ILE A 102 18.89 -6.62 7.25
N ASN A 103 19.77 -5.90 7.94
CA ASN A 103 19.65 -5.66 9.37
C ASN A 103 19.07 -4.24 9.61
N PRO A 104 17.79 -4.13 10.01
CA PRO A 104 17.15 -2.82 10.20
C PRO A 104 17.61 -2.10 11.48
N PHE A 105 18.38 -2.75 12.35
CA PHE A 105 18.81 -2.21 13.66
C PHE A 105 20.23 -1.63 13.64
N THR A 106 20.92 -1.66 12.49
CA THR A 106 22.31 -1.19 12.35
C THR A 106 22.44 0.19 11.69
N SER A 107 21.34 0.95 11.58
CA SER A 107 21.34 2.34 11.08
C SER A 107 21.54 3.36 12.20
#